data_AF-A0A545UFF2-F1
#
_entry.id   AF-A0A545UFF2-F1
#
_cell.length_a   1.000
_cell.length_b   1.000
_cell.length_c   1.000
_cell.angle_alpha   90.00
_cell.angle_beta   90.00
_cell.angle_gamma   90.00
#
_symmetry.space_group_name_H-M   'P 1'
#
loop_
_entity.id
_entity.type
_entity.pdbx_description
1 polymer ?
#
loop_
_entity_poly.entity_id
_entity_poly.type
_entity_poly.pdbx_seq_one_letter_code
_entity_poly.pdbx_strand_id
1 'polypeptide(L)'
;MTNKSVQFVRNCQSIWISDIHLGHKESNAEALLSFLKTVNPQNLFLLGDIVDFWEFKSGMRWPQSHTQLFKYLLKLAKRGCKIFYIPGNHDANLRKFIGYRYKNIRIYKEYVYTTEAGQKLLLLHGDRFDNLVRLNKFYGWLGDVSYDFLLFLNRWYNRVREHFGYPYWSLSGYLKENVKQAKAAINSYAHAATCEAKRRGCDGVICGHIHHPDIQTINGIQYFNDGDWIENNTALIEDANGKIELIRFQNTQPSTIETFTQSAKDQRKSA
;
A
#
# COMPACT_ATOMS: atom_id res chain seq x y z
N MET A 1 33.33 -4.42 24.13
CA MET A 1 32.46 -3.25 24.36
C MET A 1 31.75 -2.97 23.04
N THR A 2 30.49 -3.37 22.92
CA THR A 2 29.72 -3.23 21.67
C THR A 2 29.42 -1.76 21.40
N ASN A 3 29.94 -1.27 20.29
CA ASN A 3 29.73 0.07 19.76
C ASN A 3 28.21 0.26 19.51
N LYS A 4 27.50 0.90 20.46
CA LYS A 4 26.10 1.29 20.25
C LYS A 4 26.13 2.49 19.31
N SER A 5 25.95 2.24 18.02
CA SER A 5 25.58 3.30 17.08
C SER A 5 24.36 4.03 17.66
N VAL A 6 24.52 5.32 17.91
CA VAL A 6 23.40 6.20 18.30
C VAL A 6 22.53 6.33 17.07
N GLN A 7 21.51 5.48 16.96
CA GLN A 7 20.52 5.57 15.91
C GLN A 7 19.61 6.76 16.25
N PHE A 8 19.69 7.83 15.46
CA PHE A 8 18.79 8.97 15.61
C PHE A 8 17.36 8.50 15.33
N VAL A 9 16.52 8.58 16.35
CA VAL A 9 15.11 8.17 16.26
C VAL A 9 14.28 9.38 15.86
N ARG A 10 13.63 9.33 14.69
CA ARG A 10 12.69 10.35 14.22
C ARG A 10 11.40 10.25 15.04
N ASN A 11 11.11 11.28 15.84
CA ASN A 11 9.78 11.43 16.44
C ASN A 11 8.78 11.76 15.34
N CYS A 12 7.62 11.12 15.39
CA CYS A 12 6.49 11.36 14.50
C CYS A 12 5.20 11.21 15.27
N GLN A 13 4.13 11.82 14.78
CA GLN A 13 2.83 11.71 15.43
C GLN A 13 2.20 10.35 15.12
N SER A 14 2.07 10.05 13.83
CA SER A 14 1.39 8.85 13.37
C SER A 14 2.16 8.16 12.26
N ILE A 15 2.04 6.84 12.19
CA ILE A 15 2.53 6.02 11.08
C ILE A 15 1.40 5.13 10.58
N TRP A 16 1.28 4.99 9.26
CA TRP A 16 0.42 4.00 8.61
C TRP A 16 1.28 3.02 7.82
N ILE A 17 1.03 1.73 8.06
CA ILE A 17 1.60 0.61 7.33
C ILE A 17 0.52 -0.47 7.11
N SER A 18 0.63 -1.17 5.99
CA SER A 18 -0.29 -2.22 5.54
C SER A 18 0.51 -3.31 4.82
N ASP A 19 -0.19 -4.39 4.41
CA ASP A 19 0.31 -5.34 3.41
C ASP A 19 1.73 -5.86 3.75
N ILE A 20 1.87 -6.29 5.01
CA ILE A 20 3.12 -6.85 5.55
C ILE A 20 3.18 -8.35 5.28
N HIS A 21 2.02 -9.02 5.27
CA HIS A 21 1.86 -10.45 5.02
C HIS A 21 2.78 -11.34 5.86
N LEU A 22 2.84 -11.12 7.18
CA LEU A 22 3.60 -12.00 8.08
C LEU A 22 3.14 -13.45 7.93
N GLY A 23 4.07 -14.32 7.56
CA GLY A 23 3.83 -15.72 7.21
C GLY A 23 4.15 -16.00 5.74
N HIS A 24 3.95 -15.01 4.87
CA HIS A 24 4.27 -15.12 3.46
C HIS A 24 5.78 -14.97 3.24
N LYS A 25 6.34 -15.77 2.31
CA LYS A 25 7.79 -15.81 2.01
C LYS A 25 8.35 -14.47 1.50
N GLU A 26 7.50 -13.63 0.91
CA GLU A 26 7.89 -12.36 0.30
C GLU A 26 7.78 -11.19 1.28
N SER A 27 7.30 -11.44 2.51
CA SER A 27 7.22 -10.43 3.57
C SER A 27 8.61 -9.95 3.98
N ASN A 28 8.86 -8.65 3.81
CA ASN A 28 10.10 -8.00 4.19
C ASN A 28 10.08 -7.50 5.66
N ALA A 29 9.74 -8.42 6.57
CA ALA A 29 9.61 -8.14 8.00
C ALA A 29 10.90 -7.59 8.64
N GLU A 30 12.07 -7.93 8.10
CA GLU A 30 13.36 -7.43 8.60
C GLU A 30 13.60 -5.97 8.24
N ALA A 31 13.27 -5.56 7.00
CA ALA A 31 13.32 -4.16 6.61
C ALA A 31 12.31 -3.33 7.42
N LEU A 32 11.08 -3.82 7.58
CA LEU A 32 10.08 -3.15 8.41
C LEU A 32 10.53 -3.02 9.86
N LEU A 33 11.10 -4.07 10.46
CA LEU A 33 11.64 -4.00 11.81
C LEU A 33 12.78 -2.96 11.92
N SER A 34 13.62 -2.87 10.90
CA SER A 34 14.71 -1.88 10.84
C SER A 34 14.17 -0.46 10.73
N PHE A 35 13.16 -0.24 9.90
CA PHE A 35 12.44 1.03 9.81
C PHE A 35 11.76 1.40 11.13
N LEU A 36 11.01 0.50 11.75
CA LEU A 36 10.30 0.79 13.01
C LEU A 36 11.26 1.08 14.19
N LYS A 37 12.55 0.76 14.06
CA LYS A 37 13.60 1.14 15.03
C LYS A 37 14.15 2.55 14.80
N THR A 38 13.96 3.14 13.63
CA THR A 38 14.38 4.53 13.31
C THR A 38 13.31 5.57 13.65
N VAL A 39 12.12 5.15 14.08
CA VAL A 39 10.98 6.03 14.35
C VAL A 39 10.38 5.79 15.74
N ASN A 40 9.75 6.83 16.31
CA ASN A 40 9.04 6.76 17.57
C ASN A 40 7.67 7.45 17.46
N PRO A 41 6.63 6.71 17.01
CA PRO A 41 5.29 7.26 16.81
C PRO A 41 4.42 7.27 18.07
N GLN A 42 3.52 8.26 18.19
CA GLN A 42 2.43 8.23 19.17
C GLN A 42 1.33 7.25 18.76
N ASN A 43 1.00 7.22 17.46
CA ASN A 43 -0.01 6.33 16.88
C ASN A 43 0.62 5.44 15.79
N LEU A 44 0.30 4.15 15.79
CA LEU A 44 0.64 3.22 14.72
C LEU A 44 -0.65 2.61 14.19
N PHE A 45 -0.96 2.89 12.93
CA PHE A 45 -2.10 2.34 12.21
C PHE A 45 -1.63 1.18 11.34
N LEU A 46 -2.23 0.02 11.56
CA LEU A 46 -2.00 -1.21 10.82
C LEU A 46 -3.21 -1.42 9.90
N LEU A 47 -3.09 -1.03 8.63
CA LEU A 47 -4.20 -0.94 7.67
C LEU A 47 -4.39 -2.22 6.84
N GLY A 48 -4.45 -3.36 7.53
CA GLY A 48 -4.82 -4.65 6.96
C GLY A 48 -3.63 -5.43 6.40
N ASP A 49 -3.89 -6.71 6.18
CA ASP A 49 -2.94 -7.69 5.63
C ASP A 49 -1.59 -7.71 6.37
N ILE A 50 -1.67 -7.62 7.71
CA ILE A 50 -0.48 -7.65 8.58
C ILE A 50 0.01 -9.09 8.75
N VAL A 51 -0.92 -10.03 8.86
CA VAL A 51 -0.65 -11.46 8.99
C VAL A 51 -1.35 -12.18 7.85
N ASP A 52 -0.64 -13.05 7.16
CA ASP A 52 -1.25 -13.87 6.13
C ASP A 52 -1.83 -15.15 6.74
N PHE A 53 -3.15 -15.21 6.93
CA PHE A 53 -3.79 -16.43 7.43
C PHE A 53 -4.11 -17.47 6.34
N TRP A 54 -4.02 -17.11 5.06
CA TRP A 54 -4.34 -18.03 3.96
C TRP A 54 -3.27 -19.11 3.84
N GLU A 55 -2.00 -18.74 4.04
CA GLU A 55 -0.86 -19.65 4.01
C GLU A 55 -0.77 -20.59 5.23
N PHE A 56 -1.56 -20.40 6.29
CA PHE A 56 -1.59 -21.38 7.40
C PHE A 56 -2.12 -22.76 6.98
N LYS A 57 -2.76 -22.86 5.80
CA LYS A 57 -3.27 -24.12 5.25
C LYS A 57 -2.23 -24.91 4.45
N SER A 58 -1.07 -24.32 4.10
CA SER A 58 -0.11 -24.86 3.12
C SER A 58 1.22 -25.37 3.71
N GLY A 59 1.39 -25.40 5.04
CA GLY A 59 2.67 -25.80 5.66
C GLY A 59 3.64 -24.65 5.90
N MET A 60 3.09 -23.46 6.20
CA MET A 60 3.78 -22.21 6.52
C MET A 60 5.11 -22.39 7.27
N ARG A 61 6.18 -21.80 6.73
CA ARG A 61 7.39 -21.52 7.50
C ARG A 61 7.22 -20.15 8.16
N TRP A 62 7.28 -20.08 9.49
CA TRP A 62 7.27 -18.80 10.23
C TRP A 62 8.71 -18.39 10.58
N PRO A 63 9.33 -17.47 9.83
CA PRO A 63 10.72 -17.07 10.08
C PRO A 63 10.85 -16.31 11.40
N GLN A 64 12.08 -16.29 11.93
CA GLN A 64 12.36 -15.58 13.18
C GLN A 64 12.11 -14.05 13.06
N SER A 65 12.34 -13.47 11.88
CA SER A 65 12.10 -12.04 11.60
C SER A 65 10.64 -11.63 11.86
N HIS A 66 9.67 -12.47 11.51
CA HIS A 66 8.25 -12.22 11.77
C HIS A 66 7.94 -12.20 13.26
N THR A 67 8.50 -13.16 14.01
CA THR A 67 8.39 -13.18 15.47
C THR A 67 9.01 -11.92 16.09
N GLN A 68 10.16 -11.48 15.59
CA GLN A 68 10.85 -10.30 16.09
C GLN A 68 10.03 -9.03 15.83
N LEU A 69 9.48 -8.87 14.62
CA LEU A 69 8.61 -7.76 14.26
C LEU A 69 7.34 -7.75 15.13
N PHE A 70 6.66 -8.89 15.27
CA PHE A 70 5.48 -8.98 16.13
C PHE A 70 5.80 -8.61 17.59
N LYS A 71 6.90 -9.12 18.14
CA LYS A 71 7.37 -8.73 19.49
C LYS A 71 7.69 -7.25 19.59
N TYR A 72 8.22 -6.65 18.52
CA TYR A 72 8.53 -5.22 18.46
C TYR A 72 7.27 -4.36 18.45
N LEU A 73 6.23 -4.74 17.69
CA LEU A 73 4.91 -4.08 17.74
C LEU A 73 4.33 -4.10 19.17
N LEU A 74 4.37 -5.26 19.84
CA LEU A 74 3.95 -5.35 21.24
C LEU A 74 4.81 -4.49 22.18
N LYS A 75 6.09 -4.31 21.87
CA LYS A 75 7.01 -3.44 22.63
C LYS A 75 6.66 -1.97 22.44
N LEU A 76 6.31 -1.52 21.23
CA LEU A 76 5.81 -0.17 20.97
C LEU A 76 4.55 0.10 21.79
N ALA A 77 3.58 -0.84 21.76
CA ALA A 77 2.36 -0.73 22.56
C ALA A 77 2.64 -0.59 24.05
N LYS A 78 3.58 -1.39 24.59
CA LYS A 78 4.00 -1.32 26.01
C LYS A 78 4.68 0.01 26.37
N ARG A 79 5.31 0.69 25.40
CA ARG A 79 5.98 1.99 25.59
C ARG A 79 5.04 3.20 25.49
N GLY A 80 3.75 2.98 25.23
CA GLY A 80 2.75 4.05 25.16
C GLY A 80 2.20 4.32 23.77
N CYS A 81 2.81 3.77 22.71
CA CYS A 81 2.31 3.91 21.34
C CYS A 81 0.91 3.26 21.23
N LYS A 82 -0.06 4.00 20.68
CA LYS A 82 -1.42 3.52 20.41
C LYS A 82 -1.44 2.80 19.07
N ILE A 83 -1.78 1.51 19.09
CA ILE A 83 -1.87 0.69 17.88
C ILE A 83 -3.33 0.49 17.50
N PHE A 84 -3.65 0.88 16.27
CA PHE A 84 -4.97 0.76 15.66
C PHE A 84 -4.88 -0.29 14.56
N TYR A 85 -5.52 -1.43 14.74
CA TYR A 85 -5.51 -2.53 13.79
C TYR A 85 -6.81 -2.54 12.99
N ILE A 86 -6.73 -2.48 11.67
CA ILE A 86 -7.86 -2.55 10.75
C ILE A 86 -7.68 -3.79 9.87
N PRO A 87 -8.42 -4.89 10.07
CA PRO A 87 -8.21 -6.12 9.31
C PRO A 87 -8.55 -5.98 7.81
N GLY A 88 -7.65 -6.46 6.96
CA GLY A 88 -7.82 -6.66 5.52
C GLY A 88 -8.44 -8.02 5.16
N ASN A 89 -8.17 -8.51 3.95
CA ASN A 89 -8.71 -9.77 3.44
C ASN A 89 -7.86 -10.99 3.80
N HIS A 90 -6.53 -10.86 3.86
CA HIS A 90 -5.66 -11.96 4.29
C HIS A 90 -5.78 -12.23 5.79
N ASP A 91 -6.15 -11.21 6.57
CA ASP A 91 -6.44 -11.31 8.00
C ASP A 91 -7.91 -11.12 8.39
N ALA A 92 -8.83 -11.43 7.47
CA ALA A 92 -10.27 -11.34 7.69
C ALA A 92 -10.77 -12.08 8.95
N ASN A 93 -10.08 -13.15 9.39
CA ASN A 93 -10.38 -13.85 10.63
C ASN A 93 -10.31 -12.95 11.88
N LEU A 94 -9.56 -11.85 11.84
CA LEU A 94 -9.46 -10.88 12.92
C LEU A 94 -10.67 -9.94 13.00
N ARG A 95 -11.53 -9.90 11.97
CA ARG A 95 -12.77 -9.11 11.99
C ARG A 95 -13.72 -9.55 13.11
N LYS A 96 -13.66 -10.80 13.56
CA LYS A 96 -14.44 -11.29 14.72
C LYS A 96 -14.02 -10.64 16.05
N PHE A 97 -12.87 -9.98 16.08
CA PHE A 97 -12.35 -9.26 17.25
C PHE A 97 -12.48 -7.75 17.13
N ILE A 98 -13.26 -7.22 16.17
CA ILE A 98 -13.56 -5.78 16.12
C ILE A 98 -14.17 -5.33 17.46
N GLY A 99 -13.67 -4.19 17.98
CA GLY A 99 -14.02 -3.68 19.31
C GLY A 99 -13.17 -4.25 20.44
N TYR A 100 -12.38 -5.29 20.19
CA TYR A 100 -11.44 -5.82 21.17
C TYR A 100 -10.34 -4.81 21.49
N ARG A 101 -9.98 -4.73 22.78
CA ARG A 101 -8.92 -3.87 23.29
C ARG A 101 -7.99 -4.68 24.17
N TYR A 102 -6.69 -4.62 23.86
CA TYR A 102 -5.65 -5.15 24.73
C TYR A 102 -4.54 -4.12 24.87
N LYS A 103 -4.40 -3.57 26.09
CA LYS A 103 -3.47 -2.46 26.38
C LYS A 103 -3.73 -1.27 25.44
N ASN A 104 -2.70 -0.86 24.70
CA ASN A 104 -2.75 0.22 23.71
C ASN A 104 -3.10 -0.28 22.30
N ILE A 105 -3.49 -1.54 22.15
CA ILE A 105 -3.89 -2.13 20.86
C ILE A 105 -5.41 -2.21 20.80
N ARG A 106 -5.98 -1.74 19.71
CA ARG A 106 -7.42 -1.74 19.45
C ARG A 106 -7.69 -2.22 18.03
N ILE A 107 -8.72 -3.05 17.87
CA ILE A 107 -9.13 -3.56 16.56
C ILE A 107 -10.40 -2.83 16.11
N TYR A 108 -10.33 -2.24 14.92
CA TYR A 108 -11.40 -1.46 14.31
C TYR A 108 -11.79 -2.07 12.96
N LYS A 109 -13.04 -1.87 12.56
CA LYS A 109 -13.47 -2.18 11.18
C LYS A 109 -12.91 -1.17 10.18
N GLU A 110 -12.94 0.08 10.59
CA GLU A 110 -12.53 1.30 9.90
C GLU A 110 -12.41 2.37 10.99
N TYR A 111 -11.65 3.42 10.74
CA TYR A 111 -11.40 4.46 11.75
C TYR A 111 -11.37 5.83 11.10
N VAL A 112 -11.92 6.85 11.75
CA VAL A 112 -11.76 8.24 11.31
C VAL A 112 -10.71 8.88 12.22
N TYR A 113 -9.59 9.23 11.63
CA TYR A 113 -8.49 9.89 12.31
C TYR A 113 -8.52 11.40 12.04
N THR A 114 -8.21 12.21 13.03
CA THR A 114 -8.01 13.65 12.85
C THR A 114 -6.53 13.94 12.97
N THR A 115 -5.92 14.51 11.92
CA THR A 115 -4.50 14.89 11.93
C THR A 115 -4.23 16.03 12.91
N GLU A 116 -2.96 16.27 13.23
CA GLU A 116 -2.56 17.46 14.01
C GLU A 116 -2.90 18.77 13.30
N ALA A 117 -3.03 18.73 11.97
CA ALA A 117 -3.51 19.84 11.14
C ALA A 117 -5.05 19.97 11.13
N GLY A 118 -5.77 19.10 11.84
CA GLY A 118 -7.23 19.14 11.95
C GLY A 118 -8.00 18.45 10.82
N GLN A 119 -7.31 17.77 9.89
CA GLN A 119 -7.95 17.09 8.76
C GLN A 119 -8.53 15.73 9.17
N LYS A 120 -9.75 15.42 8.74
CA LYS A 120 -10.39 14.12 9.00
C LYS A 120 -10.08 13.13 7.89
N LEU A 121 -9.37 12.06 8.22
CA LEU A 121 -8.97 11.00 7.30
C LEU A 121 -9.70 9.70 7.62
N LEU A 122 -10.36 9.13 6.62
CA LEU A 122 -10.94 7.79 6.70
C LEU A 122 -9.84 6.74 6.55
N LEU A 123 -9.70 5.85 7.52
CA LEU A 123 -8.75 4.74 7.51
C LEU A 123 -9.49 3.43 7.29
N LEU A 124 -9.05 2.68 6.28
CA LEU A 124 -9.57 1.37 5.92
C LEU A 124 -8.47 0.57 5.22
N HIS A 125 -8.65 -0.75 5.07
CA HIS A 125 -7.69 -1.54 4.30
C HIS A 125 -7.83 -1.30 2.79
N GLY A 126 -8.97 -1.68 2.19
CA GLY A 126 -9.18 -1.42 0.76
C GLY A 126 -10.00 -2.44 0.00
N ASP A 127 -9.89 -3.71 0.40
CA ASP A 127 -10.53 -4.89 -0.18
C ASP A 127 -12.02 -4.73 -0.52
N ARG A 128 -12.77 -3.92 0.25
CA ARG A 128 -14.19 -3.64 -0.03
C ARG A 128 -14.45 -2.97 -1.38
N PHE A 129 -13.47 -2.28 -1.96
CA PHE A 129 -13.60 -1.60 -3.25
C PHE A 129 -13.36 -2.53 -4.44
N ASP A 130 -12.85 -3.75 -4.24
CA ASP A 130 -12.59 -4.71 -5.32
C ASP A 130 -13.84 -4.99 -6.15
N ASN A 131 -14.99 -5.15 -5.49
CA ASN A 131 -16.26 -5.40 -6.19
C ASN A 131 -16.72 -4.19 -7.00
N LEU A 132 -16.42 -2.97 -6.54
CA LEU A 132 -16.75 -1.73 -7.25
C LEU A 132 -15.84 -1.52 -8.47
N VAL A 133 -14.55 -1.85 -8.34
CA VAL A 133 -13.61 -1.86 -9.46
C VAL A 133 -13.97 -2.96 -10.46
N ARG A 134 -14.41 -4.14 -9.99
CA ARG A 134 -14.90 -5.24 -10.85
C ARG A 134 -16.20 -4.90 -11.59
N LEU A 135 -17.10 -4.09 -11.01
CA LEU A 135 -18.29 -3.62 -11.73
C LEU A 135 -17.92 -2.69 -12.89
N ASN A 136 -16.90 -1.83 -12.73
CA ASN A 136 -16.32 -1.09 -13.85
C ASN A 136 -15.67 -2.03 -14.89
N LYS A 137 -15.07 -3.14 -14.43
CA LYS A 137 -14.60 -4.20 -15.35
C LYS A 137 -15.73 -4.93 -16.06
N PHE A 138 -16.96 -5.01 -15.54
CA PHE A 138 -18.06 -5.71 -16.25
C PHE A 138 -18.43 -5.00 -17.55
N TYR A 139 -18.30 -3.66 -17.60
CA TYR A 139 -18.36 -2.89 -18.85
C TYR A 139 -17.12 -3.10 -19.75
N GLY A 140 -15.96 -3.41 -19.18
CA GLY A 140 -14.74 -3.80 -19.93
C GLY A 140 -14.71 -5.27 -20.39
N TRP A 141 -15.43 -6.16 -19.73
CA TRP A 141 -15.36 -7.62 -19.92
C TRP A 141 -16.08 -8.09 -21.19
N LEU A 142 -17.12 -7.36 -21.62
CA LEU A 142 -17.68 -7.52 -22.97
C LEU A 142 -16.62 -7.21 -24.07
N GLY A 143 -15.53 -6.52 -23.72
CA GLY A 143 -14.33 -6.36 -24.56
C GLY A 143 -13.26 -7.44 -24.34
N ASP A 144 -13.10 -7.99 -23.13
CA ASP A 144 -12.05 -8.98 -22.84
C ASP A 144 -12.32 -10.37 -23.47
N VAL A 145 -13.58 -10.79 -23.60
CA VAL A 145 -13.92 -12.05 -24.31
C VAL A 145 -13.61 -11.94 -25.80
N SER A 146 -13.76 -10.75 -26.40
CA SER A 146 -13.23 -10.49 -27.75
C SER A 146 -11.70 -10.41 -27.79
N TYR A 147 -11.06 -9.96 -26.71
CA TYR A 147 -9.61 -9.76 -26.62
C TYR A 147 -8.82 -11.08 -26.56
N ASP A 148 -9.24 -12.05 -25.76
CA ASP A 148 -8.60 -13.38 -25.72
C ASP A 148 -8.80 -14.15 -27.02
N PHE A 149 -9.96 -14.00 -27.67
CA PHE A 149 -10.21 -14.53 -29.01
C PHE A 149 -9.33 -13.85 -30.07
N LEU A 150 -9.13 -12.53 -29.98
CA LEU A 150 -8.21 -11.77 -30.83
C LEU A 150 -6.75 -12.17 -30.60
N LEU A 151 -6.34 -12.52 -29.37
CA LEU A 151 -5.00 -13.02 -29.07
C LEU A 151 -4.78 -14.44 -29.61
N PHE A 152 -5.79 -15.30 -29.53
CA PHE A 152 -5.78 -16.61 -30.19
C PHE A 152 -5.64 -16.46 -31.71
N LEU A 153 -6.43 -15.57 -32.33
CA LEU A 153 -6.33 -15.23 -33.74
C LEU A 153 -4.99 -14.59 -34.10
N ASN A 154 -4.44 -13.71 -33.28
CA ASN A 154 -3.16 -13.05 -33.50
C ASN A 154 -1.98 -14.04 -33.46
N ARG A 155 -2.03 -15.06 -32.59
CA ARG A 155 -1.04 -16.14 -32.56
C ARG A 155 -1.10 -17.00 -33.82
N TRP A 156 -2.29 -17.30 -34.32
CA TRP A 156 -2.46 -18.01 -35.60
C TRP A 156 -2.08 -17.14 -36.80
N TYR A 157 -2.46 -15.88 -36.80
CA TYR A 157 -2.20 -14.90 -37.86
C TYR A 157 -0.71 -14.61 -38.02
N ASN A 158 0.04 -14.42 -36.92
CA ASN A 158 1.49 -14.23 -37.01
C ASN A 158 2.20 -15.52 -37.45
N ARG A 159 1.74 -16.69 -37.03
CA ARG A 159 2.29 -17.98 -37.47
C ARG A 159 2.05 -18.23 -38.97
N VAL A 160 0.91 -17.79 -39.51
CA VAL A 160 0.63 -17.82 -40.96
C VAL A 160 1.45 -16.76 -41.70
N ARG A 161 1.60 -15.53 -41.16
CA ARG A 161 2.39 -14.46 -41.78
C ARG A 161 3.88 -14.74 -41.86
N GLU A 162 4.44 -15.41 -40.85
CA GLU A 162 5.83 -15.88 -40.85
C GLU A 162 6.07 -16.90 -41.97
N HIS A 163 5.07 -17.76 -42.24
CA HIS A 163 5.10 -18.74 -43.34
C HIS A 163 5.02 -18.10 -44.73
N PHE A 164 4.45 -16.88 -44.84
CA PHE A 164 4.33 -16.12 -46.09
C PHE A 164 5.25 -14.89 -46.19
N GLY A 165 6.21 -14.72 -45.27
CA GLY A 165 7.29 -13.72 -45.37
C GLY A 165 6.95 -12.26 -45.00
N TYR A 166 5.91 -12.00 -44.21
CA TYR A 166 5.53 -10.63 -43.77
C TYR A 166 6.08 -10.26 -42.39
N PRO A 167 6.36 -8.95 -42.09
CA PRO A 167 7.01 -8.52 -40.84
C PRO A 167 6.13 -8.60 -39.58
N TYR A 168 6.80 -8.76 -38.43
CA TYR A 168 6.24 -8.95 -37.07
C TYR A 168 5.21 -7.90 -36.62
N TRP A 169 4.26 -8.31 -35.77
CA TRP A 169 3.21 -7.47 -35.17
C TRP A 169 3.34 -7.35 -33.64
N SER A 170 3.00 -6.20 -33.05
CA SER A 170 3.74 -5.64 -31.91
C SER A 170 3.29 -6.02 -30.48
N LEU A 171 4.18 -6.73 -29.77
CA LEU A 171 4.19 -6.90 -28.30
C LEU A 171 4.18 -5.57 -27.52
N SER A 172 4.62 -4.47 -28.13
CA SER A 172 4.56 -3.13 -27.53
C SER A 172 3.15 -2.59 -27.38
N GLY A 173 2.22 -2.99 -28.25
CA GLY A 173 0.78 -2.70 -28.09
C GLY A 173 0.21 -3.40 -26.85
N TYR A 174 0.52 -4.69 -26.70
CA TYR A 174 0.11 -5.51 -25.56
C TYR A 174 0.62 -4.96 -24.22
N LEU A 175 1.92 -4.64 -24.12
CA LEU A 175 2.48 -4.05 -22.90
C LEU A 175 1.83 -2.70 -22.59
N LYS A 176 1.57 -1.88 -23.62
CA LYS A 176 0.92 -0.57 -23.46
C LYS A 176 -0.54 -0.70 -23.02
N GLU A 177 -1.28 -1.70 -23.49
CA GLU A 177 -2.66 -1.96 -23.08
C GLU A 177 -2.74 -2.47 -21.65
N ASN A 178 -1.88 -3.41 -21.25
CA ASN A 178 -1.79 -3.88 -19.87
C ASN A 178 -1.46 -2.74 -18.90
N VAL A 179 -0.52 -1.87 -19.27
CA VAL A 179 -0.18 -0.68 -18.47
C VAL A 179 -1.37 0.28 -18.37
N LYS A 180 -2.13 0.49 -19.45
CA LYS A 180 -3.34 1.33 -19.43
C LYS A 180 -4.42 0.74 -18.54
N GLN A 181 -4.68 -0.56 -18.63
CA GLN A 181 -5.69 -1.24 -17.82
C GLN A 181 -5.32 -1.23 -16.33
N ALA A 182 -4.05 -1.49 -16.00
CA ALA A 182 -3.55 -1.39 -14.62
C ALA A 182 -3.74 0.04 -14.06
N LYS A 183 -3.35 1.07 -14.82
CA LYS A 183 -3.59 2.48 -14.43
C LYS A 183 -5.07 2.80 -14.26
N ALA A 184 -5.94 2.31 -15.14
CA ALA A 184 -7.38 2.51 -15.04
C ALA A 184 -7.96 1.85 -13.78
N ALA A 185 -7.47 0.67 -13.41
CA ALA A 185 -7.86 -0.02 -12.18
C ALA A 185 -7.42 0.75 -10.93
N ILE A 186 -6.16 1.20 -10.88
CA ILE A 186 -5.62 2.04 -9.79
C ILE A 186 -6.46 3.31 -9.63
N ASN A 187 -6.73 4.02 -10.74
CA ASN A 187 -7.54 5.23 -10.71
C ASN A 187 -8.98 4.97 -10.27
N SER A 188 -9.59 3.87 -10.73
CA SER A 188 -10.96 3.48 -10.33
C SER A 188 -11.03 3.19 -8.83
N TYR A 189 -10.01 2.52 -8.30
CA TYR A 189 -9.88 2.24 -6.87
C TYR A 189 -9.74 3.53 -6.06
N ALA A 190 -8.80 4.41 -6.43
CA ALA A 190 -8.58 5.68 -5.75
C ALA A 190 -9.83 6.58 -5.80
N HIS A 191 -10.56 6.57 -6.92
CA HIS A 191 -11.82 7.27 -7.05
C HIS A 191 -12.91 6.69 -6.13
N ALA A 192 -13.04 5.36 -6.04
CA ALA A 192 -14.01 4.72 -5.15
C ALA A 192 -13.70 5.03 -3.67
N ALA A 193 -12.43 4.96 -3.28
CA ALA A 193 -11.98 5.28 -1.93
C ALA A 193 -12.26 6.74 -1.54
N THR A 194 -11.91 7.69 -2.43
CA THR A 194 -12.15 9.13 -2.19
C THR A 194 -13.64 9.49 -2.19
N CYS A 195 -14.45 8.84 -3.02
CA CYS A 195 -15.90 8.99 -2.99
C CYS A 195 -16.50 8.54 -1.64
N GLU A 196 -16.02 7.44 -1.07
CA GLU A 196 -16.45 6.97 0.25
C GLU A 196 -16.03 7.92 1.37
N ALA A 197 -14.80 8.45 1.31
CA ALA A 197 -14.35 9.48 2.25
C ALA A 197 -15.23 10.73 2.20
N LYS A 198 -15.49 11.24 0.99
CA LYS A 198 -16.38 12.39 0.77
C LYS A 198 -17.78 12.15 1.31
N ARG A 199 -18.35 10.97 1.05
CA ARG A 199 -19.69 10.58 1.53
C ARG A 199 -19.80 10.61 3.06
N ARG A 200 -18.68 10.42 3.77
CA ARG A 200 -18.59 10.46 5.23
C ARG A 200 -18.19 11.82 5.79
N GLY A 201 -18.01 12.83 4.94
CA GLY A 201 -17.54 14.15 5.35
C GLY A 201 -16.09 14.15 5.85
N CYS A 202 -15.26 13.25 5.31
CA CYS A 202 -13.82 13.24 5.54
C CYS A 202 -13.10 14.06 4.45
N ASP A 203 -11.96 14.65 4.81
CA ASP A 203 -11.09 15.42 3.93
C ASP A 203 -10.18 14.51 3.09
N GLY A 204 -10.00 13.25 3.52
CA GLY A 204 -9.19 12.28 2.80
C GLY A 204 -9.41 10.83 3.25
N VAL A 205 -8.70 9.92 2.59
CA VAL A 205 -8.69 8.49 2.87
C VAL A 205 -7.25 7.95 2.86
N ILE A 206 -6.94 7.07 3.79
CA ILE A 206 -5.69 6.28 3.81
C ILE A 206 -6.06 4.80 3.71
N CYS A 207 -5.41 4.10 2.79
CA CYS A 207 -5.63 2.67 2.51
C CYS A 207 -4.37 1.96 2.02
N GLY A 208 -4.38 0.63 2.00
CA GLY A 208 -3.35 -0.21 1.40
C GLY A 208 -3.91 -1.00 0.22
N HIS A 209 -3.81 -2.33 0.29
CA HIS A 209 -4.44 -3.36 -0.55
C HIS A 209 -3.95 -3.47 -2.00
N ILE A 210 -3.82 -2.35 -2.72
CA ILE A 210 -3.42 -2.37 -4.13
C ILE A 210 -1.90 -2.28 -4.35
N HIS A 211 -1.11 -2.23 -3.25
CA HIS A 211 0.37 -2.22 -3.25
C HIS A 211 0.96 -1.11 -4.14
N HIS A 212 0.24 0.01 -4.24
CA HIS A 212 0.61 1.13 -5.10
C HIS A 212 0.74 2.40 -4.27
N PRO A 213 1.91 2.64 -3.65
CA PRO A 213 2.11 3.77 -2.76
C PRO A 213 1.98 5.08 -3.53
N ASP A 214 1.10 5.96 -3.05
CA ASP A 214 0.71 7.16 -3.78
C ASP A 214 0.13 8.23 -2.84
N ILE A 215 0.33 9.51 -3.20
CA ILE A 215 -0.29 10.66 -2.55
C ILE A 215 -0.83 11.56 -3.66
N GLN A 216 -2.15 11.69 -3.73
CA GLN A 216 -2.79 12.56 -4.71
C GLN A 216 -4.07 13.18 -4.15
N THR A 217 -4.58 14.20 -4.84
CA THR A 217 -5.87 14.82 -4.53
C THR A 217 -6.84 14.57 -5.68
N ILE A 218 -7.99 13.99 -5.37
CA ILE A 218 -9.03 13.63 -6.34
C ILE A 218 -10.32 14.35 -5.93
N ASN A 219 -10.82 15.24 -6.79
CA ASN A 219 -12.06 15.99 -6.55
C ASN A 219 -12.11 16.72 -5.20
N GLY A 220 -10.96 17.26 -4.76
CA GLY A 220 -10.80 17.95 -3.49
C GLY A 220 -10.63 17.06 -2.25
N ILE A 221 -10.54 15.74 -2.43
CA ILE A 221 -10.33 14.76 -1.36
C ILE A 221 -8.93 14.18 -1.48
N GLN A 222 -8.21 14.13 -0.36
CA GLN A 222 -6.87 13.53 -0.34
C GLN A 222 -6.95 12.01 -0.38
N TYR A 223 -6.13 11.39 -1.22
CA TYR A 223 -5.95 9.96 -1.30
C TYR A 223 -4.51 9.63 -0.92
N PHE A 224 -4.36 8.72 0.03
CA PHE A 224 -3.07 8.19 0.44
C PHE A 224 -3.10 6.67 0.34
N ASN A 225 -2.10 6.11 -0.32
CA ASN A 225 -1.81 4.69 -0.28
C ASN A 225 -0.43 4.47 0.35
N ASP A 226 -0.36 3.67 1.41
CA ASP A 226 0.89 3.41 2.13
C ASP A 226 1.79 2.36 1.46
N GLY A 227 1.28 1.68 0.43
CA GLY A 227 2.00 0.66 -0.33
C GLY A 227 2.01 -0.68 0.38
N ASP A 228 3.20 -1.26 0.56
CA ASP A 228 3.36 -2.60 1.09
C ASP A 228 4.79 -2.80 1.64
N TRP A 229 4.98 -3.91 2.36
CA TRP A 229 6.29 -4.39 2.82
C TRP A 229 6.68 -5.70 2.15
N ILE A 230 6.47 -5.77 0.83
CA ILE A 230 6.88 -6.85 -0.05
C ILE A 230 7.83 -6.29 -1.14
N GLU A 231 7.32 -5.40 -1.99
CA GLU A 231 8.02 -4.79 -3.11
C GLU A 231 8.44 -3.35 -2.79
N ASN A 232 7.53 -2.56 -2.21
CA ASN A 232 7.73 -1.12 -2.11
C ASN A 232 8.53 -0.69 -0.88
N ASN A 233 8.34 -1.37 0.25
CA ASN A 233 8.91 -1.03 1.56
C ASN A 233 8.58 0.41 1.96
N THR A 234 7.29 0.76 1.90
CA THR A 234 6.83 2.12 2.13
C THR A 234 5.99 2.26 3.41
N ALA A 235 5.95 3.48 3.93
CA ALA A 235 5.07 3.85 5.04
C ALA A 235 4.66 5.32 4.89
N LEU A 236 3.48 5.66 5.40
CA LEU A 236 3.11 7.06 5.58
C LEU A 236 3.49 7.52 7.00
N ILE A 237 4.03 8.72 7.11
CA ILE A 237 4.39 9.34 8.40
C ILE A 237 3.75 10.71 8.50
N GLU A 238 3.09 10.97 9.63
CA GLU A 238 2.64 12.29 10.04
C GLU A 238 3.64 12.93 11.00
N ASP A 239 4.07 14.16 10.70
CA ASP A 239 4.91 14.95 11.61
C ASP A 239 4.09 15.68 12.69
N ALA A 240 4.76 16.41 13.58
CA ALA A 240 4.11 17.15 14.65
C ALA A 240 3.25 18.34 14.16
N ASN A 241 3.37 18.75 12.89
CA ASN A 241 2.57 19.80 12.29
C ASN A 241 1.37 19.24 11.50
N GLY A 242 1.20 17.91 11.48
CA GLY A 242 0.14 17.22 10.76
C GLY A 242 0.42 17.01 9.27
N LYS A 243 1.66 17.27 8.81
CA LYS A 243 2.05 16.99 7.42
C LYS A 243 2.29 15.48 7.26
N ILE A 244 1.65 14.89 6.26
CA ILE A 244 1.81 13.48 5.90
C ILE A 244 2.80 13.33 4.74
N GLU A 245 3.77 12.43 4.90
CA GLU A 245 4.79 12.11 3.90
C GLU A 245 4.83 10.60 3.64
N LEU A 246 4.99 10.22 2.37
CA LEU A 246 5.28 8.85 1.97
C LEU A 246 6.79 8.62 2.02
N ILE A 247 7.22 7.68 2.85
CA ILE A 247 8.61 7.30 3.04
C ILE A 247 8.84 5.94 2.40
N ARG A 248 9.85 5.85 1.54
CA ARG A 248 10.38 4.58 1.03
C ARG A 248 11.61 4.20 1.82
N PHE A 249 11.55 3.07 2.51
CA PHE A 249 12.69 2.54 3.25
C PHE A 249 13.60 1.75 2.30
N GLN A 250 14.78 2.30 2.05
CA GLN A 250 15.86 1.56 1.43
C GLN A 250 16.74 1.03 2.54
N ASN A 251 16.95 -0.28 2.59
CA ASN A 251 17.93 -0.89 3.49
C ASN A 251 19.32 -0.64 2.91
N THR A 252 19.73 0.63 2.82
CA THR A 252 21.10 0.98 2.48
C THR A 252 21.97 0.57 3.66
N GLN A 253 22.82 -0.43 3.45
CA GLN A 253 24.14 -0.40 4.11
C GLN A 253 24.66 1.04 3.96
N PRO A 254 25.22 1.65 5.03
CA PRO A 254 25.27 3.09 5.18
C PRO A 254 25.99 3.78 4.01
N SER A 255 25.20 4.30 3.07
CA SER A 255 25.61 5.28 2.08
C SER A 255 24.36 6.00 1.56
N THR A 256 24.17 7.21 2.08
CA THR A 256 23.45 8.34 1.46
C THR A 256 21.93 8.22 1.32
N ILE A 257 21.21 9.01 2.11
CA ILE A 257 19.77 9.27 1.97
C ILE A 257 19.58 10.20 0.76
N GLU A 258 18.93 9.72 -0.30
CA GLU A 258 18.42 10.58 -1.36
C GLU A 258 16.99 11.01 -1.03
N THR A 259 16.84 12.29 -0.68
CA THR A 259 15.53 12.94 -0.59
C THR A 259 15.08 13.29 -2.00
N PHE A 260 14.01 12.63 -2.49
CA PHE A 260 13.38 13.04 -3.75
C PHE A 260 12.56 14.31 -3.54
N THR A 261 13.11 15.45 -3.94
CA THR A 261 12.35 16.68 -4.17
C THR A 261 11.93 16.75 -5.63
N GLN A 262 10.62 16.80 -5.87
CA GLN A 262 10.05 17.01 -7.19
C GLN A 262 10.43 18.41 -7.69
N SER A 263 11.22 18.51 -8.77
CA SER A 263 11.64 19.80 -9.32
C SER A 263 10.48 20.46 -10.08
N ALA A 264 10.00 21.58 -9.55
CA ALA A 264 9.20 22.53 -10.28
C ALA A 264 10.13 23.59 -10.89
N LYS A 265 10.21 23.65 -12.22
CA LYS A 265 10.03 24.87 -13.04
C LYS A 265 10.52 24.68 -14.46
N ASP A 266 9.54 24.57 -15.35
CA ASP A 266 9.63 25.07 -16.71
C ASP A 266 9.31 26.58 -16.71
N GLN A 267 9.63 27.26 -17.82
CA GLN A 267 9.45 28.68 -18.16
C GLN A 267 10.63 29.64 -17.91
N ARG A 268 11.37 29.92 -19.00
CA ARG A 268 11.55 31.28 -19.55
C ARG A 268 11.88 31.22 -21.04
N LYS A 269 10.89 31.55 -21.87
CA LYS A 269 11.05 32.12 -23.21
C LYS A 269 11.50 33.58 -23.05
N SER A 270 12.56 33.99 -23.74
CA SER A 270 12.72 35.29 -24.44
C SER A 270 14.20 35.69 -24.55
N ALA A 271 14.80 35.45 -25.72
CA ALA A 271 15.73 36.34 -26.41
C ALA A 271 15.84 35.84 -27.86
#